data_AF-A0A9D8HHI6-F1
#
_entry.id   AF-A0A9D8HHI6-F1
#
_cell.length_a   1.000
_cell.length_b   1.000
_cell.length_c   1.000
_cell.angle_alpha   90.00
_cell.angle_beta   90.00
_cell.angle_gamma   90.00
#
_symmetry.space_group_name_H-M   'P 1'
#
loop_
_entity.id
_entity.type
_entity.pdbx_description
1 polymer ?
#
loop_
_entity_poly.entity_id
_entity_poly.type
_entity_poly.pdbx_seq_one_letter_code
_entity_poly.pdbx_strand_id
1 'polypeptide(L)'
;MDPMGERLCRRALEAAAKALRDLDADQVPADLRRVAGRPLPLPPPLALSLLKGIDRYEWLREKALEAWPDADVKAAGPDQASALLLLRPPGWVARLLALAAGAGGDESREAEDELAGRLAAAEAEAAEWKKRARAEREAGLLAQRAAEAALAEERAARKAVQATSARADGVLEAEAGRWRAAWQEAGAERDAARGELRRLREGLAEEKRRRAAAEAALAEGVGTTRWADDPLSMAAHLDWTAGVARLPGAATAETGGGPEDLLRLPEGVRPDRREAVGWLVARTEATAVLVDGYNAAFKLAAKTDPAAARHRLLMVLARLQQVARGPMRVLAVFDSGLGPVAEAPTAGPVEVRFTAGEGGADEEIVRLAAGLAGARVVVSSDRAVREASESAGVVSLWSEALRDWSRRR
;
A
#
# COMPACT_ATOMS: atom_id res chain seq x y z
N MET A 1 72.77 45.27 -38.08
CA MET A 1 73.29 43.99 -38.59
C MET A 1 72.25 42.95 -38.28
N ASP A 2 71.94 42.11 -39.25
CA ASP A 2 71.12 40.91 -39.05
C ASP A 2 71.78 40.03 -37.97
N PRO A 3 71.04 39.42 -37.01
CA PRO A 3 71.58 38.42 -36.06
C PRO A 3 72.44 37.33 -36.74
N MET A 4 72.23 37.10 -38.03
CA MET A 4 73.00 36.21 -38.89
C MET A 4 74.47 36.63 -39.05
N GLY A 5 74.78 37.92 -39.18
CA GLY A 5 76.16 38.42 -39.34
C GLY A 5 77.02 38.25 -38.09
N GLU A 6 76.39 38.30 -36.92
CA GLU A 6 77.04 38.04 -35.62
C GLU A 6 77.32 36.54 -35.42
N ARG A 7 76.39 35.66 -35.83
CA ARG A 7 76.56 34.20 -35.75
C ARG A 7 77.66 33.68 -36.68
N LEU A 8 77.69 34.14 -37.93
CA LEU A 8 78.68 33.72 -38.94
C LEU A 8 80.11 34.16 -38.58
N CYS A 9 80.27 35.34 -37.98
CA CYS A 9 81.57 35.92 -37.63
C CYS A 9 81.90 35.79 -36.14
N ARG A 10 81.19 34.92 -35.40
CA ARG A 10 81.29 34.80 -33.94
C ARG A 10 82.71 34.53 -33.49
N ARG A 11 83.39 33.57 -34.09
CA ARG A 11 84.74 33.18 -33.68
C ARG A 11 85.78 34.27 -33.93
N ALA A 12 85.62 35.03 -35.02
CA ALA A 12 86.46 36.19 -35.31
C ALA A 12 86.23 37.33 -34.32
N LEU A 13 84.98 37.57 -33.91
CA LEU A 13 84.63 38.54 -32.88
C LEU A 13 85.20 38.15 -31.50
N GLU A 14 85.12 36.87 -31.13
CA GLU A 14 85.69 36.35 -29.88
C GLU A 14 87.22 36.53 -29.85
N ALA A 15 87.90 36.18 -30.95
CA ALA A 15 89.35 36.31 -31.09
C ALA A 15 89.80 37.79 -31.06
N ALA A 16 89.10 38.68 -31.77
CA ALA A 16 89.41 40.12 -31.75
C ALA A 16 89.10 40.77 -30.39
N ALA A 17 88.02 40.35 -29.70
CA ALA A 17 87.71 40.84 -28.36
C ALA A 17 88.71 40.33 -27.31
N LYS A 18 89.31 39.15 -27.52
CA LYS A 18 90.42 38.64 -26.69
C LYS A 18 91.69 39.46 -26.95
N ALA A 19 92.05 39.68 -28.22
CA ALA A 19 93.19 40.52 -28.60
C ALA A 19 93.11 41.94 -28.01
N LEU A 20 91.91 42.54 -27.95
CA LEU A 20 91.71 43.85 -27.32
C LEU A 20 91.81 43.85 -25.79
N ARG A 21 91.57 42.70 -25.14
CA ARG A 21 91.68 42.55 -23.68
C ARG A 21 93.14 42.44 -23.22
N ASP A 22 93.99 41.93 -24.10
CA ASP A 22 95.41 41.72 -23.83
C ASP A 22 96.25 43.00 -24.06
N LEU A 23 95.62 44.12 -24.43
CA LEU A 23 96.26 45.43 -24.65
C LEU A 23 96.01 46.40 -23.50
N ASP A 24 96.97 47.29 -23.26
CA ASP A 24 96.81 48.38 -22.30
C ASP A 24 95.80 49.43 -22.79
N ALA A 25 95.12 50.12 -21.86
CA ALA A 25 94.01 51.02 -22.17
C ALA A 25 94.39 52.22 -23.07
N ASP A 26 95.67 52.61 -23.08
CA ASP A 26 96.26 53.65 -23.93
C ASP A 26 96.58 53.15 -25.34
N GLN A 27 96.72 51.83 -25.54
CA GLN A 27 96.98 51.19 -26.82
C GLN A 27 95.70 50.91 -27.63
N VAL A 28 94.52 50.94 -26.99
CA VAL A 28 93.24 50.69 -27.66
C VAL A 28 92.69 51.97 -28.32
N PRO A 29 92.40 51.96 -29.64
CA PRO A 29 91.76 53.08 -30.35
C PRO A 29 90.43 53.51 -29.72
N ALA A 30 90.15 54.81 -29.75
CA ALA A 30 89.02 55.41 -29.04
C ALA A 30 87.64 54.82 -29.43
N ASP A 31 87.47 54.38 -30.68
CA ASP A 31 86.27 53.72 -31.21
C ASP A 31 86.09 52.28 -30.73
N LEU A 32 87.15 51.62 -30.26
CA LEU A 32 87.15 50.23 -29.76
C LEU A 32 87.24 50.10 -28.24
N ARG A 33 87.53 51.18 -27.51
CA ARG A 33 87.58 51.19 -26.02
C ARG A 33 86.31 50.68 -25.35
N ARG A 34 85.14 50.91 -25.98
CA ARG A 34 83.83 50.43 -25.46
C ARG A 34 83.67 48.90 -25.55
N VAL A 35 84.50 48.24 -26.35
CA VAL A 35 84.47 46.79 -26.60
C VAL A 35 85.49 46.05 -25.73
N ALA A 36 86.68 46.63 -25.50
CA ALA A 36 87.81 45.99 -24.83
C ALA A 36 87.53 45.45 -23.41
N GLY A 37 86.52 45.97 -22.70
CA GLY A 37 86.18 45.57 -21.33
C GLY A 37 84.86 44.81 -21.14
N ARG A 38 84.18 44.39 -22.22
CA ARG A 38 82.84 43.75 -22.09
C ARG A 38 82.88 42.22 -22.20
N PRO A 39 82.02 41.51 -21.43
CA PRO A 39 81.85 40.07 -21.58
C PRO A 39 81.22 39.74 -22.94
N LEU A 40 81.62 38.61 -23.52
CA LEU A 40 81.01 38.04 -24.73
C LEU A 40 79.74 37.23 -24.36
N PRO A 41 78.71 37.16 -25.22
CA PRO A 41 78.60 37.77 -26.55
C PRO A 41 78.35 39.29 -26.48
N LEU A 42 78.87 40.02 -27.47
CA LEU A 42 78.71 41.48 -27.56
C LEU A 42 77.31 41.82 -28.12
N PRO A 43 76.61 42.83 -27.58
CA PRO A 43 75.35 43.26 -28.18
C PRO A 43 75.56 43.78 -29.62
N PRO A 44 74.56 43.67 -30.50
CA PRO A 44 74.70 43.94 -31.94
C PRO A 44 75.41 45.25 -32.35
N PRO A 45 75.20 46.42 -31.71
CA PRO A 45 75.90 47.65 -32.09
C PRO A 45 77.41 47.61 -31.76
N LEU A 46 77.81 46.89 -30.70
CA LEU A 46 79.21 46.74 -30.31
C LEU A 46 79.92 45.66 -31.15
N ALA A 47 79.23 44.57 -31.48
CA ALA A 47 79.73 43.59 -32.44
C ALA A 47 80.02 44.25 -33.80
N LEU A 48 79.14 45.12 -34.27
CA LEU A 48 79.33 45.89 -35.51
C LEU A 48 80.51 46.86 -35.44
N SER A 49 80.72 47.50 -34.27
CA SER A 49 81.89 48.35 -34.04
C SER A 49 83.18 47.54 -34.09
N LEU A 50 83.19 46.34 -33.51
CA LEU A 50 84.36 45.45 -33.54
C LEU A 50 84.66 44.92 -34.94
N LEU A 51 83.65 44.54 -35.73
CA LEU A 51 83.84 44.13 -37.13
C LEU A 51 84.40 45.26 -37.99
N LYS A 52 83.89 46.49 -37.83
CA LYS A 52 84.47 47.68 -38.47
C LYS A 52 85.91 47.91 -38.04
N GLY A 53 86.22 47.63 -36.77
CA GLY A 53 87.58 47.63 -36.25
C GLY A 53 88.50 46.61 -36.94
N ILE A 54 88.06 45.36 -37.07
CA ILE A 54 88.79 44.29 -37.76
C ILE A 54 89.04 44.65 -39.24
N ASP A 55 88.09 45.35 -39.86
CA ASP A 55 88.22 45.82 -41.23
C ASP A 55 89.18 46.99 -41.39
N ARG A 56 89.13 47.95 -40.46
CA ARG A 56 89.90 49.19 -40.50
C ARG A 56 91.35 49.03 -40.02
N TYR A 57 91.59 48.16 -39.04
CA TYR A 57 92.87 48.03 -38.35
C TYR A 57 93.51 46.68 -38.66
N GLU A 58 94.55 46.69 -39.51
CA GLU A 58 95.26 45.47 -39.90
C GLU A 58 95.91 44.77 -38.69
N TRP A 59 96.53 45.55 -37.80
CA TRP A 59 97.14 45.04 -36.57
C TRP A 59 96.15 44.28 -35.69
N LEU A 60 94.87 44.67 -35.66
CA LEU A 60 93.86 44.01 -34.84
C LEU A 60 93.51 42.64 -35.43
N ARG A 61 93.57 42.52 -36.76
CA ARG A 61 93.34 41.25 -37.45
C ARG A 61 94.50 40.28 -37.24
N GLU A 62 95.73 40.77 -37.32
CA GLU A 62 96.93 39.99 -37.00
C GLU A 62 96.89 39.50 -35.55
N LYS A 63 96.56 40.37 -34.58
CA LYS A 63 96.40 39.98 -33.18
C LYS A 63 95.24 39.02 -32.94
N ALA A 64 94.13 39.16 -33.67
CA ALA A 64 93.03 38.20 -33.63
C ALA A 64 93.45 36.82 -34.18
N LEU A 65 94.31 36.77 -35.20
CA LEU A 65 94.88 35.52 -35.73
C LEU A 65 95.88 34.89 -34.75
N GLU A 66 96.72 35.70 -34.08
CA GLU A 66 97.57 35.19 -32.99
C GLU A 66 96.73 34.57 -31.85
N ALA A 67 95.59 35.19 -31.53
CA ALA A 67 94.65 34.69 -30.53
C ALA A 67 93.86 33.45 -31.00
N TRP A 68 93.86 33.14 -32.31
CA TRP A 68 93.20 31.99 -32.92
C TRP A 68 94.10 31.36 -34.01
N PRO A 69 95.14 30.60 -33.62
CA PRO A 69 96.14 30.05 -34.54
C PRO A 69 95.58 28.97 -35.47
N ASP A 70 94.48 28.31 -35.09
CA ASP A 70 93.82 27.25 -35.86
C ASP A 70 92.83 27.79 -36.91
N ALA A 71 92.87 29.09 -37.23
CA ALA A 71 92.00 29.67 -38.24
C ALA A 71 92.31 29.06 -39.63
N ASP A 72 91.34 28.32 -40.19
CA ASP A 72 91.46 27.71 -41.52
C ASP A 72 90.23 28.03 -42.38
N VAL A 73 90.48 28.57 -43.57
CA VAL A 73 89.44 28.88 -44.57
C VAL A 73 88.91 27.62 -45.27
N LYS A 74 89.69 26.54 -45.28
CA LYS A 74 89.34 25.27 -45.93
C LYS A 74 88.52 24.35 -45.02
N ALA A 75 88.56 24.56 -43.70
CA ALA A 75 87.72 23.84 -42.76
C ALA A 75 86.24 24.19 -43.01
N ALA A 76 85.44 23.17 -43.34
CA ALA A 76 83.99 23.31 -43.45
C ALA A 76 83.40 23.39 -42.04
N GLY A 77 82.62 24.43 -41.76
CA GLY A 77 82.01 24.59 -40.43
C GLY A 77 81.56 26.03 -40.12
N PRO A 78 80.96 26.24 -38.93
CA PRO A 78 80.42 27.54 -38.52
C PRO A 78 81.50 28.64 -38.44
N ASP A 79 82.77 28.24 -38.27
CA ASP A 79 83.90 29.15 -38.14
C ASP A 79 84.50 29.56 -39.49
N GLN A 80 84.04 28.98 -40.61
CA GLN A 80 84.58 29.27 -41.95
C GLN A 80 84.40 30.74 -42.35
N ALA A 81 83.24 31.32 -42.03
CA ALA A 81 82.96 32.74 -42.25
C ALA A 81 83.85 33.65 -41.37
N SER A 82 84.11 33.23 -40.14
CA SER A 82 85.05 33.90 -39.23
C SER A 82 86.50 33.84 -39.74
N ALA A 83 86.94 32.69 -40.26
CA ALA A 83 88.27 32.51 -40.84
C ALA A 83 88.45 33.32 -42.14
N LEU A 84 87.42 33.37 -43.00
CA LEU A 84 87.40 34.18 -44.22
C LEU A 84 87.57 35.68 -43.92
N LEU A 85 86.96 36.17 -42.84
CA LEU A 85 87.04 37.57 -42.42
C LEU A 85 88.46 37.97 -41.96
N LEU A 86 89.15 37.06 -41.25
CA LEU A 86 90.48 37.33 -40.70
C LEU A 86 91.62 37.06 -41.71
N LEU A 87 91.56 35.98 -42.49
CA LEU A 87 92.66 35.59 -43.40
C LEU A 87 92.57 36.25 -44.78
N ARG A 88 91.39 36.73 -45.19
CA ARG A 88 91.11 37.48 -46.44
C ARG A 88 91.82 36.95 -47.70
N PRO A 89 91.71 35.65 -48.02
CA PRO A 89 92.24 35.14 -49.29
C PRO A 89 91.54 35.80 -50.50
N PRO A 90 92.13 35.75 -51.71
CA PRO A 90 91.50 36.28 -52.91
C PRO A 90 90.06 35.75 -53.09
N GLY A 91 89.10 36.66 -53.25
CA GLY A 91 87.68 36.34 -53.41
C GLY A 91 86.91 36.02 -52.11
N TRP A 92 87.49 36.29 -50.93
CA TRP A 92 86.84 36.01 -49.63
C TRP A 92 85.44 36.63 -49.48
N VAL A 93 85.21 37.84 -50.01
CA VAL A 93 83.91 38.53 -49.93
C VAL A 93 82.80 37.73 -50.62
N ALA A 94 83.06 37.22 -51.83
CA ALA A 94 82.08 36.43 -52.57
C ALA A 94 81.74 35.11 -51.85
N ARG A 95 82.74 34.47 -51.23
CA ARG A 95 82.57 33.25 -50.44
C ARG A 95 81.77 33.50 -49.16
N LEU A 96 82.02 34.62 -48.48
CA LEU A 96 81.29 35.01 -47.28
C LEU A 96 79.81 35.32 -47.60
N LEU A 97 79.54 36.02 -48.71
CA LEU A 97 78.17 36.29 -49.16
C LEU A 97 77.41 35.00 -49.51
N ALA A 98 78.08 34.01 -50.12
CA ALA A 98 77.48 32.71 -50.41
C ALA A 98 77.10 31.94 -49.13
N LEU A 99 77.96 31.97 -48.09
CA LEU A 99 77.67 31.37 -46.78
C LEU A 99 76.49 32.06 -46.08
N ALA A 100 76.43 33.40 -46.15
CA ALA A 100 75.33 34.17 -45.58
C ALA A 100 73.98 33.89 -46.27
N ALA A 101 73.98 33.73 -47.59
CA ALA A 101 72.78 33.39 -48.35
C ALA A 101 72.27 31.96 -48.04
N GLY A 102 73.18 30.99 -47.83
CA GLY A 102 72.83 29.63 -47.43
C GLY A 102 72.19 29.57 -46.03
N ALA A 103 72.82 30.22 -45.05
CA ALA A 103 72.34 30.22 -43.66
C ALA A 103 70.93 30.84 -43.50
N GLY A 104 70.65 31.94 -44.21
CA GLY A 104 69.32 32.57 -44.15
C GLY A 104 68.21 31.74 -44.81
N GLY A 105 68.55 30.93 -45.82
CA GLY A 105 67.61 30.01 -46.47
C GLY A 105 67.23 28.82 -45.59
N ASP A 106 68.19 28.29 -44.83
CA ASP A 106 67.97 27.14 -43.94
C ASP A 106 67.19 27.55 -42.68
N GLU A 107 67.51 28.68 -42.05
CA GLU A 107 66.74 29.20 -40.90
C GLU A 107 65.29 29.52 -41.27
N SER A 108 65.05 30.05 -42.48
CA SER A 108 63.69 30.34 -42.95
C SER A 108 62.88 29.07 -43.18
N ARG A 109 63.50 28.02 -43.73
CA ARG A 109 62.86 26.71 -43.94
C ARG A 109 62.54 26.01 -42.63
N GLU A 110 63.47 26.01 -41.68
CA GLU A 110 63.22 25.44 -40.35
C GLU A 110 62.05 26.14 -39.64
N ALA A 111 61.98 27.47 -39.73
CA ALA A 111 60.87 28.25 -39.17
C ALA A 111 59.54 27.97 -39.90
N GLU A 112 59.56 27.83 -41.22
CA GLU A 112 58.38 27.45 -42.01
C GLU A 112 57.88 26.05 -41.64
N ASP A 113 58.79 25.07 -41.50
CA ASP A 113 58.46 23.70 -41.10
C ASP A 113 57.92 23.64 -39.66
N GLU A 114 58.50 24.41 -38.73
CA GLU A 114 58.00 24.50 -37.36
C GLU A 114 56.59 25.12 -37.33
N LEU A 115 56.36 26.20 -38.07
CA LEU A 115 55.05 26.85 -38.17
C LEU A 115 54.02 25.93 -38.83
N ALA A 116 54.40 25.21 -39.89
CA ALA A 116 53.54 24.23 -40.55
C ALA A 116 53.18 23.08 -39.60
N GLY A 117 54.15 22.59 -38.81
CA GLY A 117 53.91 21.58 -37.78
C GLY A 117 52.95 22.04 -36.69
N ARG A 118 53.10 23.28 -36.21
CA ARG A 118 52.18 23.89 -35.23
C ARG A 118 50.77 24.09 -35.79
N LEU A 119 50.66 24.49 -37.05
CA LEU A 119 49.36 24.67 -37.72
C LEU A 119 48.65 23.33 -37.90
N ALA A 120 49.35 22.29 -38.36
CA ALA A 120 48.81 20.95 -38.48
C ALA A 120 48.36 20.37 -37.12
N ALA A 121 49.14 20.59 -36.05
CA ALA A 121 48.76 20.18 -34.70
C ALA A 121 47.48 20.90 -34.21
N ALA A 122 47.39 22.22 -34.41
CA ALA A 122 46.22 23.00 -34.04
C ALA A 122 44.97 22.60 -34.84
N GLU A 123 45.10 22.29 -36.13
CA GLU A 123 44.01 21.78 -36.95
C GLU A 123 43.53 20.40 -36.49
N ALA A 124 44.44 19.51 -36.12
CA ALA A 124 44.11 18.19 -35.58
C ALA A 124 43.35 18.32 -34.24
N GLU A 125 43.82 19.17 -33.32
CA GLU A 125 43.11 19.45 -32.08
C GLU A 125 41.72 20.03 -32.34
N ALA A 126 41.60 21.01 -33.25
CA ALA A 126 40.31 21.59 -33.62
C ALA A 126 39.35 20.56 -34.23
N ALA A 127 39.87 19.61 -35.02
CA ALA A 127 39.08 18.51 -35.58
C ALA A 127 38.57 17.56 -34.48
N GLU A 128 39.41 17.23 -33.50
CA GLU A 128 39.02 16.41 -32.35
C GLU A 128 37.98 17.11 -31.47
N TRP A 129 38.14 18.40 -31.21
CA TRP A 129 37.14 19.19 -30.50
C TRP A 129 35.80 19.25 -31.24
N LYS A 130 35.82 19.41 -32.57
CA LYS A 130 34.60 19.36 -33.39
C LYS A 130 33.93 17.99 -33.34
N LYS A 131 34.68 16.89 -33.37
CA LYS A 131 34.14 15.54 -33.22
C LYS A 131 33.50 15.34 -31.85
N ARG A 132 34.20 15.74 -30.78
CA ARG A 132 33.69 15.66 -29.40
C ARG A 132 32.41 16.47 -29.22
N ALA A 133 32.38 17.71 -29.70
CA ALA A 133 31.19 18.56 -29.62
C ALA A 133 29.99 17.98 -30.40
N ARG A 134 30.23 17.34 -31.55
CA ARG A 134 29.16 16.64 -32.30
C ARG A 134 28.66 15.42 -31.54
N ALA A 135 29.54 14.60 -31.01
CA ALA A 135 29.18 13.41 -30.22
C ALA A 135 28.40 13.79 -28.96
N GLU A 136 28.82 14.84 -28.25
CA GLU A 136 28.12 15.35 -27.07
C GLU A 136 26.73 15.88 -27.42
N ARG A 137 26.59 16.61 -28.54
CA ARG A 137 25.29 17.07 -29.02
C ARG A 137 24.35 15.92 -29.39
N GLU A 138 24.86 14.89 -30.08
CA GLU A 138 24.08 13.70 -30.42
C GLU A 138 23.66 12.92 -29.18
N ALA A 139 24.57 12.73 -28.22
CA ALA A 139 24.27 12.11 -26.93
C ALA A 139 23.20 12.90 -26.16
N GLY A 140 23.29 14.24 -26.15
CA GLY A 140 22.30 15.11 -25.53
C GLY A 140 20.91 14.98 -26.16
N LEU A 141 20.82 14.93 -27.49
CA LEU A 141 19.56 14.72 -28.20
C LEU A 141 18.94 13.34 -27.93
N LEU A 142 19.77 12.30 -27.85
CA LEU A 142 19.32 10.95 -27.49
C LEU A 142 18.81 10.90 -26.04
N ALA A 143 19.53 11.53 -25.11
CA ALA A 143 19.12 11.64 -23.72
C ALA A 143 17.79 12.41 -23.57
N GLN A 144 17.62 13.51 -24.31
CA GLN A 144 16.36 14.26 -24.32
C GLN A 144 15.18 13.41 -24.82
N ARG A 145 15.36 12.71 -25.95
CA ARG A 145 14.32 11.82 -26.50
C ARG A 145 13.96 10.69 -25.53
N ALA A 146 14.96 10.11 -24.86
CA ALA A 146 14.74 9.08 -23.85
C ALA A 146 13.96 9.63 -22.64
N ALA A 147 14.29 10.84 -22.17
CA ALA A 147 13.57 11.50 -21.08
C ALA A 147 12.12 11.84 -21.47
N GLU A 148 11.88 12.33 -22.69
CA GLU A 148 10.54 12.59 -23.20
C GLU A 148 9.70 11.31 -23.32
N ALA A 149 10.29 10.22 -23.79
CA ALA A 149 9.65 8.91 -23.85
C ALA A 149 9.29 8.39 -22.45
N ALA A 150 10.22 8.46 -21.50
CA ALA A 150 9.97 8.06 -20.11
C ALA A 150 8.84 8.87 -19.46
N LEU A 151 8.80 10.18 -19.69
CA LEU A 151 7.72 11.04 -19.19
C LEU A 151 6.37 10.70 -19.85
N ALA A 152 6.37 10.35 -21.13
CA ALA A 152 5.16 9.92 -21.83
C ALA A 152 4.62 8.59 -21.29
N GLU A 153 5.51 7.62 -21.03
CA GLU A 153 5.17 6.35 -20.40
C GLU A 153 4.61 6.55 -18.99
N GLU A 154 5.24 7.40 -18.17
CA GLU A 154 4.76 7.71 -16.83
C GLU A 154 3.35 8.35 -16.86
N ARG A 155 3.13 9.29 -17.77
CA ARG A 155 1.80 9.91 -17.97
C ARG A 155 0.76 8.89 -18.41
N ALA A 156 1.13 7.95 -19.29
CA ALA A 156 0.25 6.88 -19.72
C ALA A 156 -0.09 5.93 -18.56
N ALA A 157 0.91 5.55 -17.76
CA ALA A 157 0.72 4.71 -16.57
C ALA A 157 -0.20 5.40 -15.54
N ARG A 158 0.02 6.68 -15.25
CA ARG A 158 -0.85 7.47 -14.35
C ARG A 158 -2.29 7.53 -14.86
N LYS A 159 -2.50 7.76 -16.17
CA LYS A 159 -3.83 7.73 -16.79
C LYS A 159 -4.49 6.35 -16.68
N ALA A 160 -3.73 5.27 -16.85
CA ALA A 160 -4.24 3.91 -16.71
C ALA A 160 -4.67 3.60 -15.25
N VAL A 161 -3.88 4.04 -14.27
CA VAL A 161 -4.24 3.92 -12.84
C VAL A 161 -5.49 4.75 -12.52
N GLN A 162 -5.59 5.98 -13.01
CA GLN A 162 -6.80 6.80 -12.81
C GLN A 162 -8.03 6.17 -13.48
N ALA A 163 -7.88 5.63 -14.69
CA ALA A 163 -8.98 4.97 -15.40
C ALA A 163 -9.44 3.69 -14.70
N THR A 164 -8.52 2.91 -14.13
CA THR A 164 -8.86 1.71 -13.35
C THR A 164 -9.54 2.06 -12.03
N SER A 165 -9.06 3.10 -11.32
CA SER A 165 -9.74 3.64 -10.14
C SER A 165 -11.16 4.10 -10.47
N ALA A 166 -11.32 4.94 -11.50
CA ALA A 166 -12.63 5.46 -11.90
C ALA A 166 -13.62 4.34 -12.29
N ARG A 167 -13.13 3.24 -12.89
CA ARG A 167 -13.97 2.06 -13.16
C ARG A 167 -14.38 1.35 -11.87
N ALA A 168 -13.46 1.18 -10.92
CA ALA A 168 -13.75 0.58 -9.63
C ALA A 168 -14.79 1.42 -8.85
N ASP A 169 -14.60 2.73 -8.81
CA ASP A 169 -15.53 3.68 -8.19
C ASP A 169 -16.91 3.61 -8.87
N GLY A 170 -16.96 3.56 -10.19
CA GLY A 170 -18.21 3.39 -10.94
C GLY A 170 -18.95 2.08 -10.64
N VAL A 171 -18.23 0.98 -10.41
CA VAL A 171 -18.84 -0.31 -10.00
C VAL A 171 -19.42 -0.19 -8.59
N LEU A 172 -18.68 0.41 -7.66
CA LEU A 172 -19.13 0.62 -6.28
C LEU A 172 -20.35 1.56 -6.22
N GLU A 173 -20.37 2.64 -7.01
CA GLU A 173 -21.51 3.54 -7.10
C GLU A 173 -22.74 2.84 -7.69
N ALA A 174 -22.56 2.00 -8.72
CA ALA A 174 -23.65 1.21 -9.29
C ALA A 174 -24.20 0.19 -8.27
N GLU A 175 -23.34 -0.47 -7.51
CA GLU A 175 -23.74 -1.37 -6.42
C GLU A 175 -24.49 -0.62 -5.31
N ALA A 176 -23.97 0.53 -4.87
CA ALA A 176 -24.64 1.38 -3.90
C ALA A 176 -26.00 1.88 -4.42
N GLY A 177 -26.11 2.15 -5.73
CA GLY A 177 -27.37 2.46 -6.40
C GLY A 177 -28.37 1.30 -6.31
N ARG A 178 -27.93 0.08 -6.63
CA ARG A 178 -28.76 -1.14 -6.54
C ARG A 178 -29.27 -1.38 -5.11
N TRP A 179 -28.38 -1.26 -4.12
CA TRP A 179 -28.77 -1.43 -2.71
C TRP A 179 -29.75 -0.35 -2.24
N ARG A 180 -29.55 0.90 -2.65
CA ARG A 180 -30.50 1.99 -2.36
C ARG A 180 -31.87 1.73 -2.97
N ALA A 181 -31.93 1.28 -4.23
CA ALA A 181 -33.19 0.93 -4.88
C ALA A 181 -33.90 -0.23 -4.17
N ALA A 182 -33.19 -1.32 -3.88
CA ALA A 182 -33.74 -2.46 -3.15
C ALA A 182 -34.24 -2.09 -1.75
N TRP A 183 -33.54 -1.19 -1.06
CA TRP A 183 -33.96 -0.69 0.25
C TRP A 183 -35.22 0.17 0.16
N GLN A 184 -35.34 1.02 -0.86
CA GLN A 184 -36.54 1.81 -1.11
C GLN A 184 -37.75 0.92 -1.45
N GLU A 185 -37.55 -0.10 -2.28
CA GLU A 185 -38.58 -1.08 -2.63
C GLU A 185 -39.05 -1.85 -1.39
N ALA A 186 -38.13 -2.40 -0.60
CA ALA A 186 -38.47 -3.06 0.67
C ALA A 186 -39.17 -2.12 1.66
N GLY A 187 -38.79 -0.83 1.67
CA GLY A 187 -39.47 0.21 2.45
C GLY A 187 -40.92 0.42 2.00
N ALA A 188 -41.15 0.51 0.68
CA ALA A 188 -42.47 0.65 0.09
C ALA A 188 -43.34 -0.58 0.35
N GLU A 189 -42.80 -1.80 0.22
CA GLU A 189 -43.50 -3.05 0.56
C GLU A 189 -43.92 -3.08 2.02
N ARG A 190 -43.02 -2.71 2.93
CA ARG A 190 -43.30 -2.64 4.37
C ARG A 190 -44.42 -1.65 4.66
N ASP A 191 -44.40 -0.48 4.05
CA ASP A 191 -45.40 0.56 4.28
C ASP A 191 -46.75 0.19 3.65
N ALA A 192 -46.76 -0.50 2.50
CA ALA A 192 -47.95 -1.12 1.92
C ALA A 192 -48.54 -2.21 2.84
N ALA A 193 -47.70 -3.11 3.37
CA ALA A 193 -48.14 -4.14 4.31
C ALA A 193 -48.71 -3.55 5.62
N ARG A 194 -48.14 -2.44 6.12
CA ARG A 194 -48.70 -1.67 7.25
C ARG A 194 -50.05 -1.06 6.90
N GLY A 195 -50.20 -0.53 5.68
CA GLY A 195 -51.47 -0.02 5.16
C GLY A 195 -52.55 -1.10 5.10
N GLU A 196 -52.23 -2.28 4.56
CA GLU A 196 -53.14 -3.43 4.52
C GLU A 196 -53.51 -3.91 5.93
N LEU A 197 -52.53 -4.05 6.83
CA LEU A 197 -52.80 -4.42 8.22
C LEU A 197 -53.74 -3.41 8.91
N ARG A 198 -53.57 -2.12 8.64
CA ARG A 198 -54.45 -1.07 9.16
C ARG A 198 -55.88 -1.23 8.60
N ARG A 199 -56.04 -1.43 7.29
CA ARG A 199 -57.34 -1.68 6.66
C ARG A 199 -58.03 -2.91 7.23
N LEU A 200 -57.31 -4.01 7.42
CA LEU A 200 -57.85 -5.24 8.02
C LEU A 200 -58.28 -5.02 9.48
N ARG A 201 -57.53 -4.24 10.26
CA ARG A 201 -57.91 -3.88 11.63
C ARG A 201 -59.15 -2.99 11.68
N GLU A 202 -59.23 -2.00 10.79
CA GLU A 202 -60.40 -1.13 10.66
C GLU A 202 -61.64 -1.95 10.24
N GLY A 203 -61.49 -2.86 9.27
CA GLY A 203 -62.54 -3.79 8.86
C GLY A 203 -62.98 -4.73 9.98
N LEU A 204 -62.04 -5.31 10.74
CA LEU A 204 -62.38 -6.14 11.91
C LEU A 204 -63.08 -5.34 13.00
N ALA A 205 -62.68 -4.08 13.23
CA ALA A 205 -63.33 -3.20 14.18
C ALA A 205 -64.75 -2.82 13.74
N GLU A 206 -64.97 -2.63 12.43
CA GLU A 206 -66.30 -2.41 11.86
C GLU A 206 -67.19 -3.65 12.00
N GLU A 207 -66.68 -4.84 11.65
CA GLU A 207 -67.42 -6.10 11.84
C GLU A 207 -67.73 -6.37 13.32
N LYS A 208 -66.80 -6.08 14.24
CA LYS A 208 -67.07 -6.15 15.68
C LYS A 208 -68.16 -5.17 16.09
N ARG A 209 -68.18 -3.95 15.56
CA ARG A 209 -69.25 -2.96 15.82
C ARG A 209 -70.60 -3.43 15.26
N ARG A 210 -70.63 -3.96 14.04
CA ARG A 210 -71.84 -4.55 13.43
C ARG A 210 -72.36 -5.73 14.25
N ARG A 211 -71.47 -6.63 14.65
CA ARG A 211 -71.81 -7.77 15.51
C ARG A 211 -72.34 -7.30 16.87
N ALA A 212 -71.67 -6.34 17.51
CA ALA A 212 -72.14 -5.79 18.78
C ALA A 212 -73.51 -5.10 18.64
N ALA A 213 -73.75 -4.37 17.54
CA ALA A 213 -75.05 -3.78 17.24
C ALA A 213 -76.14 -4.84 16.99
N ALA A 214 -75.81 -5.91 16.26
CA ALA A 214 -76.72 -7.03 16.03
C ALA A 214 -77.00 -7.82 17.32
N GLU A 215 -75.98 -8.05 18.16
CA GLU A 215 -76.12 -8.67 19.48
C GLU A 215 -76.95 -7.79 20.42
N ALA A 216 -76.77 -6.47 20.40
CA ALA A 216 -77.60 -5.52 21.16
C ALA A 216 -79.05 -5.53 20.67
N ALA A 217 -79.30 -5.54 19.36
CA ALA A 217 -80.65 -5.67 18.80
C ALA A 217 -81.29 -7.03 19.15
N LEU A 218 -80.50 -8.11 19.19
CA LEU A 218 -80.96 -9.42 19.64
C LEU A 218 -81.26 -9.44 21.14
N ALA A 219 -80.47 -8.71 21.95
CA ALA A 219 -80.67 -8.56 23.39
C ALA A 219 -81.89 -7.67 23.73
N GLU A 220 -82.21 -6.68 22.90
CA GLU A 220 -83.46 -5.92 22.98
C GLU A 220 -84.68 -6.75 22.52
N GLY A 221 -84.47 -7.72 21.62
CA GLY A 221 -85.52 -8.62 21.10
C GLY A 221 -85.70 -9.95 21.85
N VAL A 222 -84.82 -10.31 22.80
CA VAL A 222 -84.84 -11.58 23.53
C VAL A 222 -84.55 -11.31 25.01
N GLY A 223 -85.56 -11.54 25.85
CA GLY A 223 -85.38 -11.55 27.30
C GLY A 223 -84.25 -12.51 27.74
N THR A 224 -83.32 -11.97 28.51
CA THR A 224 -82.47 -12.66 29.50
C THR A 224 -81.91 -14.06 29.16
N THR A 225 -80.60 -14.08 28.86
CA THR A 225 -79.57 -15.08 29.25
C THR A 225 -79.67 -16.52 28.73
N ARG A 226 -79.02 -16.79 27.59
CA ARG A 226 -78.83 -18.11 26.98
C ARG A 226 -77.70 -18.97 27.60
N TRP A 227 -77.06 -18.52 28.69
CA TRP A 227 -76.03 -19.30 29.41
C TRP A 227 -76.58 -20.05 30.62
N ALA A 228 -77.86 -19.81 30.95
CA ALA A 228 -78.56 -20.52 32.01
C ALA A 228 -79.06 -21.92 31.57
N ASP A 229 -79.16 -22.18 30.26
CA ASP A 229 -79.93 -23.32 29.74
C ASP A 229 -79.09 -24.48 29.18
N ASP A 230 -77.75 -24.40 29.18
CA ASP A 230 -76.91 -25.55 28.80
C ASP A 230 -75.85 -25.90 29.87
N PRO A 231 -76.19 -26.83 30.78
CA PRO A 231 -75.27 -27.33 31.80
C PRO A 231 -73.98 -27.96 31.23
N LEU A 232 -74.02 -28.49 30.00
CA LEU A 232 -72.88 -29.20 29.39
C LEU A 232 -71.79 -28.24 28.91
N SER A 233 -72.17 -27.10 28.34
CA SER A 233 -71.20 -26.07 27.94
C SER A 233 -70.48 -25.43 29.14
N MET A 234 -71.19 -25.26 30.26
CA MET A 234 -70.59 -24.81 31.52
C MET A 234 -69.63 -25.87 32.08
N ALA A 235 -70.02 -27.15 32.06
CA ALA A 235 -69.19 -28.25 32.52
C ALA A 235 -67.90 -28.39 31.68
N ALA A 236 -67.98 -28.29 30.36
CA ALA A 236 -66.81 -28.37 29.48
C ALA A 236 -65.80 -27.23 29.72
N HIS A 237 -66.29 -26.03 30.01
CA HIS A 237 -65.42 -24.89 30.33
C HIS A 237 -64.74 -25.05 31.70
N LEU A 238 -65.47 -25.57 32.69
CA LEU A 238 -64.94 -25.87 34.02
C LEU A 238 -63.98 -27.08 34.01
N ASP A 239 -64.24 -28.10 33.20
CA ASP A 239 -63.34 -29.25 33.02
C ASP A 239 -62.05 -28.85 32.30
N TRP A 240 -62.13 -27.93 31.33
CA TRP A 240 -60.94 -27.39 30.67
C TRP A 240 -60.08 -26.57 31.64
N THR A 241 -60.69 -25.65 32.41
CA THR A 241 -59.97 -24.85 33.41
C THR A 241 -59.44 -25.71 34.56
N ALA A 242 -60.19 -26.71 35.00
CA ALA A 242 -59.74 -27.68 36.00
C ALA A 242 -58.62 -28.59 35.46
N GLY A 243 -58.66 -28.98 34.18
CA GLY A 243 -57.61 -29.78 33.53
C GLY A 243 -56.27 -29.03 33.43
N VAL A 244 -56.32 -27.72 33.18
CA VAL A 244 -55.13 -26.85 33.21
C VAL A 244 -54.59 -26.70 34.65
N ALA A 245 -55.46 -26.62 35.65
CA ALA A 245 -55.08 -26.47 37.05
C ALA A 245 -54.63 -27.78 37.74
N ARG A 246 -55.03 -28.96 37.25
CA ARG A 246 -54.72 -30.29 37.83
C ARG A 246 -53.41 -30.90 37.33
N LEU A 247 -52.65 -30.22 36.46
CA LEU A 247 -51.27 -30.62 36.14
C LEU A 247 -50.44 -30.53 37.42
N PRO A 248 -49.89 -31.64 37.95
CA PRO A 248 -49.31 -31.64 39.29
C PRO A 248 -48.12 -30.68 39.38
N GLY A 249 -48.28 -29.64 40.20
CA GLY A 249 -47.18 -28.96 40.85
C GLY A 249 -46.71 -29.82 42.02
N ALA A 250 -45.43 -30.19 42.00
CA ALA A 250 -44.73 -30.93 43.06
C ALA A 250 -45.38 -32.28 43.45
N ALA A 251 -44.87 -33.38 42.89
CA ALA A 251 -45.14 -34.68 43.48
C ALA A 251 -44.39 -34.78 44.82
N THR A 252 -45.17 -34.78 45.89
CA THR A 252 -44.92 -35.64 47.05
C THR A 252 -44.51 -37.03 46.56
N ALA A 253 -43.44 -37.55 47.15
CA ALA A 253 -42.86 -38.84 46.81
C ALA A 253 -43.90 -39.97 46.90
N GLU A 254 -44.29 -40.52 45.74
CA GLU A 254 -44.70 -41.91 45.63
C GLU A 254 -43.98 -42.53 44.43
N THR A 255 -43.01 -43.37 44.76
CA THR A 255 -42.22 -44.22 43.88
C THR A 255 -43.11 -45.34 43.36
N GLY A 256 -43.45 -45.33 42.07
CA GLY A 256 -44.23 -46.41 41.47
C GLY A 256 -44.61 -46.20 40.01
N GLY A 257 -43.66 -46.38 39.09
CA GLY A 257 -43.93 -46.47 37.65
C GLY A 257 -42.71 -47.05 36.93
N GLY A 258 -42.85 -48.24 36.35
CA GLY A 258 -41.77 -49.02 35.74
C GLY A 258 -41.15 -48.41 34.46
N PRO A 259 -40.13 -49.05 33.87
CA PRO A 259 -39.26 -48.47 32.84
C PRO A 259 -39.88 -48.34 31.42
N GLU A 260 -41.20 -48.51 31.26
CA GLU A 260 -41.79 -48.79 29.94
C GLU A 260 -42.42 -47.60 29.18
N ASP A 261 -42.58 -46.42 29.78
CA ASP A 261 -43.07 -45.23 29.04
C ASP A 261 -41.99 -44.15 28.88
N LEU A 262 -40.78 -44.57 28.46
CA LEU A 262 -39.76 -43.63 28.02
C LEU A 262 -40.21 -42.99 26.71
N LEU A 263 -40.59 -41.72 26.79
CA LEU A 263 -40.88 -40.90 25.62
C LEU A 263 -39.67 -40.94 24.66
N ARG A 264 -39.90 -41.32 23.40
CA ARG A 264 -38.87 -41.36 22.36
C ARG A 264 -39.34 -40.62 21.11
N LEU A 265 -38.39 -40.01 20.41
CA LEU A 265 -38.67 -39.47 19.09
C LEU A 265 -38.96 -40.61 18.11
N PRO A 266 -39.92 -40.44 17.17
CA PRO A 266 -40.18 -41.42 16.13
C PRO A 266 -38.94 -41.66 15.24
N GLU A 267 -38.82 -42.88 14.71
CA GLU A 267 -37.75 -43.21 13.76
C GLU A 267 -37.75 -42.25 12.57
N GLY A 268 -36.56 -41.73 12.23
CA GLY A 268 -36.37 -40.76 11.15
C GLY A 268 -36.57 -39.29 11.52
N VAL A 269 -37.09 -38.98 12.72
CA VAL A 269 -37.19 -37.60 13.23
C VAL A 269 -35.90 -37.23 13.97
N ARG A 270 -35.16 -36.26 13.43
CA ARG A 270 -33.93 -35.78 14.08
C ARG A 270 -34.21 -34.68 15.10
N PRO A 271 -33.57 -34.68 16.29
CA PRO A 271 -33.82 -33.71 17.36
C PRO A 271 -33.37 -32.28 17.02
N ASP A 272 -32.52 -32.12 16.01
CA ASP A 272 -32.01 -30.83 15.51
C ASP A 272 -32.88 -30.20 14.42
N ARG A 273 -33.93 -30.89 13.97
CA ARG A 273 -34.77 -30.43 12.87
C ARG A 273 -36.18 -30.07 13.33
N ARG A 274 -36.81 -29.15 12.59
CA ARG A 274 -38.17 -28.65 12.85
C ARG A 274 -39.23 -29.76 12.96
N GLU A 275 -39.03 -30.91 12.31
CA GLU A 275 -39.96 -32.04 12.35
C GLU A 275 -40.13 -32.56 13.78
N ALA A 276 -39.11 -32.43 14.64
CA ALA A 276 -39.20 -32.80 16.05
C ALA A 276 -40.12 -31.87 16.86
N VAL A 277 -40.12 -30.57 16.55
CA VAL A 277 -41.08 -29.62 17.15
C VAL A 277 -42.48 -29.86 16.59
N GLY A 278 -42.59 -30.20 15.31
CA GLY A 278 -43.86 -30.62 14.69
C GLY A 278 -44.46 -31.85 15.36
N TRP A 279 -43.63 -32.85 15.67
CA TRP A 279 -44.03 -34.01 16.46
C TRP A 279 -44.51 -33.62 17.86
N LEU A 280 -43.75 -32.79 18.58
CA LEU A 280 -44.12 -32.30 19.92
C LEU A 280 -45.50 -31.63 19.94
N VAL A 281 -45.77 -30.75 18.98
CA VAL A 281 -47.04 -30.02 18.88
C VAL A 281 -48.21 -30.93 18.48
N ALA A 282 -47.95 -32.00 17.73
CA ALA A 282 -48.97 -32.95 17.29
C ALA A 282 -49.41 -33.93 18.39
N ARG A 283 -48.68 -34.00 19.51
CA ARG A 283 -49.01 -34.87 20.65
C ARG A 283 -50.35 -34.49 21.26
N THR A 284 -51.14 -35.51 21.58
CA THR A 284 -52.43 -35.37 22.28
C THR A 284 -52.30 -35.55 23.78
N GLU A 285 -51.21 -36.18 24.24
CA GLU A 285 -50.94 -36.42 25.66
C GLU A 285 -50.37 -35.17 26.35
N ALA A 286 -50.66 -35.04 27.65
CA ALA A 286 -50.12 -33.98 28.48
C ALA A 286 -48.58 -34.01 28.47
N THR A 287 -47.94 -32.91 28.06
CA THR A 287 -46.48 -32.84 27.89
C THR A 287 -45.90 -31.60 28.59
N ALA A 288 -44.86 -31.80 29.39
CA ALA A 288 -44.07 -30.72 30.00
C ALA A 288 -42.85 -30.40 29.12
N VAL A 289 -42.68 -29.14 28.76
CA VAL A 289 -41.59 -28.65 27.91
C VAL A 289 -40.71 -27.70 28.73
N LEU A 290 -39.48 -28.12 28.99
CA LEU A 290 -38.45 -27.35 29.66
C LEU A 290 -37.56 -26.69 28.60
N VAL A 291 -37.36 -25.38 28.69
CA VAL A 291 -36.59 -24.62 27.70
C VAL A 291 -35.45 -23.89 28.38
N ASP A 292 -34.25 -24.14 27.88
CA ASP A 292 -33.08 -23.32 28.18
C ASP A 292 -33.25 -21.95 27.53
N GLY A 293 -33.61 -20.97 28.36
CA GLY A 293 -34.02 -19.65 27.93
C GLY A 293 -32.89 -18.86 27.28
N TYR A 294 -31.66 -19.00 27.77
CA TYR A 294 -30.51 -18.31 27.19
C TYR A 294 -30.13 -18.90 25.84
N ASN A 295 -29.99 -20.22 25.78
CA ASN A 295 -29.60 -20.92 24.57
C ASN A 295 -30.64 -20.73 23.46
N ALA A 296 -31.93 -20.91 23.78
CA ALA A 296 -33.00 -20.73 22.81
C ALA A 296 -33.15 -19.27 22.34
N ALA A 297 -33.05 -18.29 23.25
CA ALA A 297 -33.12 -16.88 22.89
C ALA A 297 -31.95 -16.46 21.98
N PHE A 298 -30.73 -16.92 22.31
CA PHE A 298 -29.53 -16.64 21.51
C PHE A 298 -29.66 -17.20 20.08
N LYS A 299 -30.19 -18.41 19.92
CA LYS A 299 -30.39 -19.04 18.60
C LYS A 299 -31.49 -18.38 17.78
N LEU A 300 -32.52 -17.83 18.43
CA LEU A 300 -33.64 -17.15 17.78
C LEU A 300 -33.32 -15.72 17.31
N ALA A 301 -32.50 -14.99 18.07
CA ALA A 301 -32.24 -13.56 17.85
C ALA A 301 -30.74 -13.25 17.90
N ALA A 302 -29.95 -13.93 17.08
CA ALA A 302 -28.50 -13.68 16.97
C ALA A 302 -28.23 -12.18 16.75
N LYS A 303 -27.44 -11.57 17.65
CA LYS A 303 -27.02 -10.15 17.65
C LYS A 303 -28.10 -9.10 18.04
N THR A 304 -29.15 -9.47 18.77
CA THR A 304 -30.13 -8.50 19.34
C THR A 304 -29.91 -8.32 20.85
N ASP A 305 -30.36 -7.20 21.42
CA ASP A 305 -30.46 -6.96 22.86
C ASP A 305 -31.05 -8.18 23.61
N PRO A 306 -30.41 -8.69 24.68
CA PRO A 306 -30.90 -9.82 25.48
C PRO A 306 -32.38 -9.73 25.90
N ALA A 307 -32.88 -8.52 26.21
CA ALA A 307 -34.30 -8.35 26.57
C ALA A 307 -35.24 -8.60 25.38
N ALA A 308 -34.87 -8.13 24.19
CA ALA A 308 -35.62 -8.37 22.96
C ALA A 308 -35.52 -9.84 22.49
N ALA A 309 -34.36 -10.49 22.68
CA ALA A 309 -34.19 -11.91 22.42
C ALA A 309 -35.09 -12.76 23.33
N ARG A 310 -35.15 -12.42 24.63
CA ARG A 310 -36.06 -13.04 25.61
C ARG A 310 -37.52 -12.86 25.22
N HIS A 311 -37.94 -11.64 24.90
CA HIS A 311 -39.33 -11.37 24.49
C HIS A 311 -39.71 -12.18 23.23
N ARG A 312 -38.81 -12.27 22.25
CA ARG A 312 -39.03 -13.06 21.04
C ARG A 312 -39.15 -14.55 21.34
N LEU A 313 -38.33 -15.09 22.24
CA LEU A 313 -38.45 -16.48 22.68
C LEU A 313 -39.81 -16.73 23.34
N LEU A 314 -40.24 -15.89 24.29
CA LEU A 314 -41.52 -16.05 24.98
C LEU A 314 -42.70 -16.02 24.00
N MET A 315 -42.66 -15.17 22.98
CA MET A 315 -43.67 -15.15 21.90
C MET A 315 -43.71 -16.46 21.10
N VAL A 316 -42.55 -17.05 20.80
CA VAL A 316 -42.46 -18.34 20.10
C VAL A 316 -42.99 -19.48 20.98
N LEU A 317 -42.69 -19.47 22.27
CA LEU A 317 -43.14 -20.48 23.23
C LEU A 317 -44.65 -20.39 23.50
N ALA A 318 -45.21 -19.17 23.61
CA ALA A 318 -46.64 -18.97 23.73
C ALA A 318 -47.38 -19.50 22.48
N ARG A 319 -46.82 -19.25 21.29
CA ARG A 319 -47.34 -19.82 20.04
C ARG A 319 -47.26 -21.34 20.02
N LEU A 320 -46.15 -21.92 20.47
CA LEU A 320 -45.95 -23.37 20.56
C LEU A 320 -47.08 -24.02 21.38
N GLN A 321 -47.39 -23.45 22.53
CA GLN A 321 -48.49 -23.90 23.38
C GLN A 321 -49.86 -23.69 22.71
N GLN A 322 -50.07 -22.57 22.03
CA GLN A 322 -51.34 -22.28 21.34
C GLN A 322 -51.67 -23.26 20.21
N VAL A 323 -50.65 -23.75 19.49
CA VAL A 323 -50.85 -24.68 18.37
C VAL A 323 -50.79 -26.16 18.77
N ALA A 324 -50.47 -26.45 20.04
CA ALA A 324 -50.40 -27.81 20.57
C ALA A 324 -51.78 -28.48 20.53
N ARG A 325 -51.81 -29.76 20.12
CA ARG A 325 -53.06 -30.54 20.08
C ARG A 325 -53.49 -31.05 21.46
N GLY A 326 -52.54 -31.27 22.36
CA GLY A 326 -52.76 -31.73 23.73
C GLY A 326 -52.35 -30.70 24.79
N PRO A 327 -52.63 -30.97 26.08
CA PRO A 327 -52.24 -30.09 27.18
C PRO A 327 -50.71 -29.93 27.23
N MET A 328 -50.23 -28.71 27.11
CA MET A 328 -48.79 -28.42 27.09
C MET A 328 -48.43 -27.41 28.17
N ARG A 329 -47.55 -27.81 29.09
CA ARG A 329 -46.96 -26.91 30.08
C ARG A 329 -45.57 -26.50 29.60
N VAL A 330 -45.35 -25.22 29.38
CA VAL A 330 -44.04 -24.71 28.91
C VAL A 330 -43.38 -23.91 30.02
N LEU A 331 -42.14 -24.28 30.35
CA LEU A 331 -41.34 -23.66 31.38
C LEU A 331 -39.99 -23.21 30.80
N ALA A 332 -39.76 -21.90 30.75
CA ALA A 332 -38.50 -21.31 30.31
C ALA A 332 -37.62 -20.94 31.53
N VAL A 333 -36.40 -21.47 31.57
CA VAL A 333 -35.45 -21.23 32.66
C VAL A 333 -34.34 -20.29 32.15
N PHE A 334 -34.12 -19.18 32.85
CA PHE A 334 -33.08 -18.20 32.55
C PHE A 334 -32.08 -18.08 33.70
N ASP A 335 -30.81 -17.90 33.36
CA ASP A 335 -29.79 -17.56 34.34
C ASP A 335 -29.95 -16.09 34.79
N SER A 336 -29.94 -15.86 36.11
CA SER A 336 -30.15 -14.53 36.70
C SER A 336 -28.95 -13.59 36.58
N GLY A 337 -27.77 -14.10 36.20
CA GLY A 337 -26.57 -13.27 35.99
C GLY A 337 -26.68 -12.25 34.84
N LEU A 338 -27.74 -12.32 34.03
CA LEU A 338 -27.93 -11.50 32.82
C LEU A 338 -29.32 -10.82 32.73
N GLY A 339 -30.07 -10.71 33.84
CA GLY A 339 -31.38 -10.03 33.89
C GLY A 339 -31.67 -9.41 35.27
N PRO A 340 -32.57 -8.40 35.37
CA PRO A 340 -32.82 -7.72 36.64
C PRO A 340 -33.36 -8.69 37.68
N VAL A 341 -32.66 -8.75 38.81
CA VAL A 341 -33.03 -9.47 40.03
C VAL A 341 -34.33 -8.86 40.56
N ALA A 342 -35.48 -9.36 40.11
CA ALA A 342 -36.84 -9.22 40.65
C ALA A 342 -37.89 -9.04 39.53
N GLU A 343 -38.16 -10.09 38.76
CA GLU A 343 -39.49 -10.25 38.15
C GLU A 343 -40.09 -11.52 38.76
N ALA A 344 -41.16 -11.35 39.55
CA ALA A 344 -41.95 -12.46 40.04
C ALA A 344 -42.44 -13.33 38.85
N PRO A 345 -42.58 -14.66 39.01
CA PRO A 345 -43.08 -15.53 37.96
C PRO A 345 -44.37 -14.95 37.40
N THR A 346 -44.32 -14.47 36.16
CA THR A 346 -45.49 -13.86 35.54
C THR A 346 -46.45 -14.98 35.21
N ALA A 347 -47.69 -14.92 35.74
CA ALA A 347 -48.75 -15.85 35.37
C ALA A 347 -49.16 -15.57 33.91
N GLY A 348 -48.45 -16.19 32.99
CA GLY A 348 -48.70 -16.17 31.55
C GLY A 348 -48.81 -17.59 31.00
N PRO A 349 -49.11 -17.75 29.70
CA PRO A 349 -49.17 -19.05 29.03
C PRO A 349 -47.87 -19.86 29.18
N VAL A 350 -46.74 -19.16 29.25
CA VAL A 350 -45.40 -19.74 29.47
C VAL A 350 -44.94 -19.39 30.88
N GLU A 351 -44.59 -20.40 31.66
CA GLU A 351 -43.97 -20.21 32.97
C GLU A 351 -42.51 -19.78 32.77
N VAL A 352 -42.08 -18.73 33.46
CA VAL A 352 -40.71 -18.23 33.41
C VAL A 352 -40.08 -18.34 34.78
N ARG A 353 -38.89 -18.94 34.86
CA ARG A 353 -38.08 -19.06 36.08
C ARG A 353 -36.70 -18.45 35.87
N PHE A 354 -36.25 -17.70 36.88
CA PHE A 354 -34.89 -17.19 36.96
C PHE A 354 -34.14 -17.94 38.06
N THR A 355 -32.93 -18.42 37.78
CA THR A 355 -32.10 -19.17 38.73
C THR A 355 -31.08 -18.26 39.40
N ALA A 356 -31.09 -18.18 40.73
CA ALA A 356 -30.19 -17.33 41.53
C ALA A 356 -29.10 -18.11 42.31
N GLY A 357 -29.01 -19.44 42.14
CA GLY A 357 -28.08 -20.30 42.89
C GLY A 357 -26.81 -20.67 42.11
N GLU A 358 -25.80 -21.14 42.84
CA GLU A 358 -24.62 -21.81 42.26
C GLU A 358 -25.11 -23.03 41.45
N GLY A 359 -24.86 -23.02 40.14
CA GLY A 359 -25.36 -24.05 39.20
C GLY A 359 -26.14 -23.52 37.99
N GLY A 360 -26.66 -22.29 38.07
CA GLY A 360 -27.29 -21.60 36.93
C GLY A 360 -28.56 -22.30 36.39
N ALA A 361 -28.90 -21.97 35.14
CA ALA A 361 -30.09 -22.51 34.47
C ALA A 361 -29.97 -24.01 34.17
N ASP A 362 -28.75 -24.49 33.92
CA ASP A 362 -28.45 -25.85 33.48
C ASP A 362 -28.81 -26.88 34.55
N GLU A 363 -28.36 -26.65 35.80
CA GLU A 363 -28.67 -27.54 36.92
C GLU A 363 -30.16 -27.53 37.29
N GLU A 364 -30.81 -26.36 37.21
CA GLU A 364 -32.25 -26.25 37.45
C GLU A 364 -33.07 -27.01 36.40
N ILE A 365 -32.68 -26.93 35.11
CA ILE A 365 -33.34 -27.68 34.04
C ILE A 365 -33.19 -29.18 34.29
N VAL A 366 -32.00 -29.66 34.63
CA VAL A 366 -31.76 -31.09 34.92
C VAL A 366 -32.58 -31.54 36.14
N ARG A 367 -32.61 -30.74 37.21
CA ARG A 367 -33.41 -31.01 38.42
C ARG A 367 -34.90 -31.10 38.11
N LEU A 368 -35.43 -30.17 37.31
CA LEU A 368 -36.83 -30.18 36.89
C LEU A 368 -37.14 -31.31 35.91
N ALA A 369 -36.21 -31.62 35.01
CA ALA A 369 -36.32 -32.73 34.07
C ALA A 369 -36.44 -34.06 34.82
N ALA A 370 -35.69 -34.24 35.92
CA ALA A 370 -35.78 -35.42 36.77
C ALA A 370 -37.04 -35.43 37.66
N GLY A 371 -37.43 -34.28 38.20
CA GLY A 371 -38.50 -34.17 39.23
C GLY A 371 -39.93 -34.07 38.70
N LEU A 372 -40.14 -33.73 37.42
CA LEU A 372 -41.48 -33.70 36.83
C LEU A 372 -41.93 -35.13 36.48
N ALA A 373 -43.22 -35.41 36.66
CA ALA A 373 -43.84 -36.66 36.23
C ALA A 373 -44.39 -36.56 34.80
N GLY A 374 -44.46 -37.69 34.09
CA GLY A 374 -45.08 -37.80 32.77
C GLY A 374 -44.16 -37.49 31.58
N ALA A 375 -44.77 -37.22 30.42
CA ALA A 375 -44.06 -36.95 29.17
C ALA A 375 -43.33 -35.60 29.24
N ARG A 376 -42.01 -35.63 29.10
CA ARG A 376 -41.12 -34.48 29.28
C ARG A 376 -40.25 -34.27 28.06
N VAL A 377 -40.08 -33.02 27.67
CA VAL A 377 -39.18 -32.60 26.61
C VAL A 377 -38.30 -31.46 27.08
N VAL A 378 -37.00 -31.54 26.85
CA VAL A 378 -36.03 -30.47 27.10
C VAL A 378 -35.62 -29.86 25.77
N VAL A 379 -35.60 -28.54 25.67
CA VAL A 379 -35.10 -27.79 24.51
C VAL A 379 -33.84 -27.04 24.93
N SER A 380 -32.69 -27.55 24.52
CA SER A 380 -31.39 -26.88 24.69
C SER A 380 -30.42 -27.37 23.61
N SER A 381 -29.51 -26.51 23.15
CA SER A 381 -28.37 -26.93 22.33
C SER A 381 -27.11 -27.17 23.17
N ASP A 382 -27.16 -26.95 24.49
CA ASP A 382 -26.08 -27.33 25.39
C ASP A 382 -25.99 -28.86 25.46
N ARG A 383 -24.78 -29.39 25.30
CA ARG A 383 -24.55 -30.83 25.31
C ARG A 383 -24.73 -31.42 26.71
N ALA A 384 -24.24 -30.75 27.75
CA ALA A 384 -24.26 -31.25 29.11
C ALA A 384 -25.70 -31.35 29.64
N VAL A 385 -26.51 -30.31 29.39
CA VAL A 385 -27.94 -30.29 29.77
C VAL A 385 -28.72 -31.41 29.09
N ARG A 386 -28.47 -31.63 27.78
CA ARG A 386 -29.16 -32.68 27.03
C ARG A 386 -28.79 -34.08 27.50
N GLU A 387 -27.49 -34.39 27.61
CA GLU A 387 -27.03 -35.71 28.05
C GLU A 387 -27.52 -36.02 29.48
N ALA A 388 -27.50 -35.03 30.38
CA ALA A 388 -28.02 -35.17 31.74
C ALA A 388 -29.55 -35.37 31.77
N SER A 389 -30.29 -34.66 30.93
CA SER A 389 -31.76 -34.79 30.83
C SER A 389 -32.19 -36.10 30.18
N GLU A 390 -31.50 -36.53 29.13
CA GLU A 390 -31.72 -37.82 28.45
C GLU A 390 -31.49 -38.99 29.42
N SER A 391 -30.49 -38.87 30.31
CA SER A 391 -30.24 -39.85 31.37
C SER A 391 -31.39 -39.96 32.39
N ALA A 392 -32.23 -38.94 32.51
CA ALA A 392 -33.47 -38.94 33.31
C ALA A 392 -34.72 -39.42 32.54
N GLY A 393 -34.53 -39.92 31.30
CA GLY A 393 -35.61 -40.41 30.45
C GLY A 393 -36.42 -39.32 29.75
N VAL A 394 -35.81 -38.15 29.52
CA VAL A 394 -36.42 -36.99 28.87
C VAL A 394 -35.97 -36.88 27.42
N VAL A 395 -36.90 -36.57 26.50
CA VAL A 395 -36.52 -36.31 25.10
C VAL A 395 -35.89 -34.94 24.99
N SER A 396 -34.70 -34.86 24.41
CA SER A 396 -34.02 -33.60 24.19
C SER A 396 -34.10 -33.15 22.72
N LEU A 397 -34.57 -31.92 22.51
CA LEU A 397 -34.61 -31.21 21.23
C LEU A 397 -33.58 -30.09 21.23
N TRP A 398 -33.04 -29.77 20.06
CA TRP A 398 -32.06 -28.69 19.96
C TRP A 398 -32.78 -27.36 19.77
N SER A 399 -32.22 -26.27 20.29
CA SER A 399 -32.79 -24.93 20.11
C SER A 399 -32.88 -24.52 18.63
N GLU A 400 -32.04 -25.08 17.76
CA GLU A 400 -32.12 -24.93 16.30
C GLU A 400 -33.45 -25.44 15.73
N ALA A 401 -33.99 -26.54 16.27
CA ALA A 401 -35.27 -27.09 15.83
C ALA A 401 -36.42 -26.11 16.10
N LEU A 402 -36.41 -25.49 17.29
CA LEU A 402 -37.37 -24.45 17.67
C LEU A 402 -37.23 -23.19 16.80
N ARG A 403 -35.98 -22.78 16.53
CA ARG A 403 -35.69 -21.66 15.63
C ARG A 403 -36.22 -21.92 14.22
N ASP A 404 -35.91 -23.07 13.65
CA ASP A 404 -36.28 -23.40 12.27
C ASP A 404 -37.79 -23.61 12.13
N TRP A 405 -38.44 -24.12 13.18
CA TRP A 405 -39.90 -24.17 13.27
C TRP A 405 -40.51 -22.76 13.30
N SER A 406 -39.96 -21.83 14.09
CA SER A 406 -40.50 -20.46 14.23
C SER A 406 -40.40 -19.61 12.95
N ARG A 407 -39.52 -19.96 12.00
CA ARG A 407 -39.27 -19.22 10.76
C ARG A 407 -40.30 -19.45 9.64
N ARG A 408 -41.17 -20.46 9.74
CA ARG A 408 -42.25 -20.68 8.75
C ARG A 408 -43.61 -20.35 9.36
N ARG A 409 -44.27 -19.36 8.73
CA ARG A 409 -45.59 -18.75 9.01
C ARG A 409 -45.51 -17.59 9.97
#